data_AF-A0A2K3M7T3-F1
#
_entry.id   AF-A0A2K3M7T3-F1
#
_cell.length_a   1.000
_cell.length_b   1.000
_cell.length_c   1.000
_cell.angle_alpha   90.00
_cell.angle_beta   90.00
_cell.angle_gamma   90.00
#
_symmetry.space_group_name_H-M   'P 1'
#
loop_
_entity.id
_entity.type
_entity.pdbx_description
1 polymer ?
#
loop_
_entity_poly.entity_id
_entity_poly.type
_entity_poly.pdbx_seq_one_letter_code
_entity_poly.pdbx_strand_id
1 'polypeptide(L)'
;DDPAFSKLVDNWENRLRITQSSIWAREPLLAFRRLIFGASGLGAQVGNCWLQYSKLCRLAGHYETANRAILEAQASGAPNIQMEKAKLLWSTRRSDGAIAVLQQSLLNMPVEVLGAAAISSITSLSLVPLNPPPIVCESQAPNENRDIAKTLLLYSRWTHYTGQKQKEAIISLYTRVKELQPKWEKGYFYMAKYCDEVLVDARKRQEENVELGPRLVPSNLNNEWSWWSYLPDVLLFYARGLHRGHKNLFQALPRLLTLWFDFGSMYLRSGSSKKDLKVVHKKIESVMGGCLKDLPKYHWLTVLPQLVSRICHQNADIVKLVKAIITSVLHQYPQQGLWIMAAVSKSTVPSRREAAAEIIQLARKGFSPGSNENILFGQFASLIDHLIKLCFHAGQSRARTINLSTEFSALKRMMPLGIIMPIQQSLTVNLPAYDGNLGDSLMSNIFSATDLPTISGIADEAEILSSLQ
;
A
#
# COMPACT_ATOMS: atom_id res chain seq x y z
N ASP A 1 10.19 29.64 22.50
CA ASP A 1 10.59 28.22 22.46
C ASP A 1 10.59 27.60 23.85
N ASP A 2 9.39 27.39 24.42
CA ASP A 2 9.22 26.63 25.66
C ASP A 2 9.04 25.13 25.33
N PRO A 3 9.94 24.24 25.77
CA PRO A 3 9.83 22.80 25.51
C PRO A 3 8.56 22.18 26.14
N ALA A 4 8.05 22.74 27.24
CA ALA A 4 6.81 22.28 27.87
C ALA A 4 5.60 22.59 26.97
N PHE A 5 5.57 23.78 26.37
CA PHE A 5 4.54 24.15 25.39
C PHE A 5 4.55 23.26 24.15
N SER A 6 5.73 22.98 23.58
CA SER A 6 5.86 22.07 22.42
C SER A 6 5.32 20.67 22.73
N LYS A 7 5.70 20.12 23.90
CA LYS A 7 5.20 18.82 24.38
C LYS A 7 3.69 18.80 24.60
N LEU A 8 3.11 19.90 25.10
CA LEU A 8 1.67 20.05 25.28
C LEU A 8 0.93 20.01 23.93
N VAL A 9 1.39 20.80 22.96
CA VAL A 9 0.82 20.86 21.60
C VAL A 9 0.91 19.49 20.91
N ASP A 10 2.04 18.80 21.03
CA ASP A 10 2.21 17.45 20.49
C ASP A 10 1.26 16.45 21.14
N ASN A 11 1.05 16.52 22.46
CA ASN A 11 0.11 15.66 23.17
C ASN A 11 -1.33 15.93 22.71
N TRP A 12 -1.71 17.21 22.57
CA TRP A 12 -3.02 17.58 22.04
C TRP A 12 -3.23 17.05 20.62
N GLU A 13 -2.24 17.18 19.74
CA GLU A 13 -2.30 16.63 18.38
C GLU A 13 -2.41 15.10 18.39
N ASN A 14 -1.64 14.41 19.23
CA ASN A 14 -1.73 12.95 19.40
C ASN A 14 -3.11 12.50 19.89
N ARG A 15 -3.70 13.20 20.88
CA ARG A 15 -5.06 12.90 21.35
C ARG A 15 -6.09 13.11 20.25
N LEU A 16 -5.98 14.21 19.49
CA LEU A 16 -6.89 14.50 18.38
C LEU A 16 -6.82 13.42 17.29
N ARG A 17 -5.63 12.84 17.04
CA ARG A 17 -5.45 11.76 16.08
C ARG A 17 -6.25 10.49 16.43
N ILE A 18 -6.44 10.20 17.72
CA ILE A 18 -7.18 9.02 18.20
C ILE A 18 -8.70 9.27 18.18
N THR A 19 -9.14 10.53 18.28
CA THR A 19 -10.57 10.86 18.18
C THR A 19 -11.13 10.54 16.80
N GLN A 20 -12.41 10.18 16.73
CA GLN A 20 -13.12 9.98 15.46
C GLN A 20 -13.00 11.22 14.56
N SER A 21 -12.72 11.04 13.27
CA SER A 21 -12.59 12.13 12.30
C SER A 21 -13.95 12.65 11.82
N SER A 22 -14.84 13.02 12.75
CA SER A 22 -16.13 13.64 12.46
C SER A 22 -16.11 15.10 12.89
N ILE A 23 -16.93 15.94 12.23
CA ILE A 23 -17.11 17.35 12.61
C ILE A 23 -17.62 17.43 14.04
N TRP A 24 -18.64 16.65 14.37
CA TRP A 24 -19.26 16.62 15.70
C TRP A 24 -18.27 16.31 16.84
N ALA A 25 -17.35 15.38 16.63
CA ALA A 25 -16.37 15.02 17.66
C ALA A 25 -15.19 16.02 17.75
N ARG A 26 -14.71 16.51 16.60
CA ARG A 26 -13.46 17.30 16.56
C ARG A 26 -13.67 18.80 16.61
N GLU A 27 -14.78 19.32 16.12
CA GLU A 27 -14.98 20.76 16.08
C GLU A 27 -15.08 21.40 17.48
N PRO A 28 -15.79 20.84 18.47
CA PRO A 28 -15.76 21.40 19.83
C PRO A 28 -14.34 21.45 20.42
N LEU A 29 -13.53 20.43 20.14
CA LEU A 29 -12.13 20.38 20.57
C LEU A 29 -11.29 21.44 19.87
N LEU A 30 -11.46 21.63 18.56
CA LEU A 30 -10.75 22.64 17.79
C LEU A 30 -11.19 24.06 18.18
N ALA A 31 -12.48 24.28 18.42
CA ALA A 31 -13.02 25.54 18.90
C ALA A 31 -12.42 25.94 20.25
N PHE A 32 -12.37 25.00 21.19
CA PHE A 32 -11.74 25.24 22.49
C PHE A 32 -10.25 25.58 22.36
N ARG A 33 -9.51 24.88 21.48
CA ARG A 33 -8.11 25.20 21.18
C ARG A 33 -7.95 26.59 20.58
N ARG A 34 -8.84 27.00 19.67
CA ARG A 34 -8.81 28.35 19.07
C ARG A 34 -9.00 29.43 20.13
N LEU A 35 -9.91 29.24 21.08
CA LEU A 35 -10.10 30.17 22.19
C LEU A 35 -8.86 30.28 23.08
N ILE A 36 -8.26 29.16 23.45
CA ILE A 36 -7.04 29.14 24.27
C ILE A 36 -5.88 29.81 23.53
N PHE A 37 -5.60 29.39 22.29
CA PHE A 37 -4.51 29.98 21.51
C PHE A 37 -4.74 31.45 21.21
N GLY A 38 -5.99 31.86 20.98
CA GLY A 38 -6.36 33.26 20.78
C GLY A 38 -6.13 34.11 22.03
N ALA A 39 -6.54 33.62 23.20
CA ALA A 39 -6.29 34.30 24.48
C ALA A 39 -4.78 34.43 24.79
N SER A 40 -3.97 33.47 24.33
CA SER A 40 -2.51 33.50 24.45
C SER A 40 -1.80 34.28 23.34
N GLY A 41 -2.50 34.94 22.42
CA GLY A 41 -1.89 35.70 21.31
C GLY A 41 -1.22 34.85 20.23
N LEU A 42 -1.49 33.54 20.18
CA LEU A 42 -0.85 32.58 19.27
C LEU A 42 -1.61 32.44 17.94
N GLY A 43 -1.65 33.52 17.14
CA GLY A 43 -2.42 33.59 15.89
C GLY A 43 -2.15 32.45 14.90
N ALA A 44 -0.88 32.05 14.71
CA ALA A 44 -0.53 30.95 13.80
C ALA A 44 -1.17 29.60 14.21
N GLN A 45 -1.28 29.33 15.52
CA GLN A 45 -1.92 28.10 16.03
C GLN A 45 -3.44 28.15 15.92
N VAL A 46 -4.04 29.33 16.09
CA VAL A 46 -5.46 29.58 15.80
C VAL A 46 -5.73 29.28 14.33
N GLY A 47 -4.88 29.80 13.44
CA GLY A 47 -4.93 29.55 12.01
C GLY A 47 -4.83 28.07 11.65
N ASN A 48 -3.91 27.32 12.27
CA ASN A 48 -3.79 25.87 12.09
C ASN A 48 -5.08 25.13 12.49
N CYS A 49 -5.72 25.52 13.59
CA CYS A 49 -7.00 24.93 14.02
C CYS A 49 -8.12 25.21 13.02
N TRP A 50 -8.17 26.43 12.44
CA TRP A 50 -9.10 26.77 11.37
C TRP A 50 -8.86 25.94 10.10
N LEU A 51 -7.60 25.67 9.72
CA LEU A 51 -7.29 24.78 8.59
C LEU A 51 -7.72 23.34 8.85
N GLN A 52 -7.54 22.83 10.07
CA GLN A 52 -8.04 21.50 10.44
C GLN A 52 -9.57 21.43 10.37
N TYR A 53 -10.27 22.48 10.82
CA TYR A 53 -11.72 22.57 10.70
C TYR A 53 -12.19 22.66 9.25
N SER A 54 -11.55 23.51 8.44
CA SER A 54 -11.80 23.61 6.99
C SER A 54 -11.69 22.25 6.30
N LYS A 55 -10.64 21.48 6.62
CA LYS A 55 -10.47 20.13 6.10
C LYS A 55 -11.62 19.20 6.49
N LEU A 56 -12.11 19.26 7.74
CA LEU A 56 -13.26 18.45 8.19
C LEU A 56 -14.54 18.84 7.44
N CYS A 57 -14.84 20.13 7.34
CA CYS A 57 -15.99 20.66 6.61
C CYS A 57 -15.96 20.26 5.13
N ARG A 58 -14.79 20.37 4.48
CA ARG A 58 -14.59 19.95 3.10
C ARG A 58 -14.85 18.45 2.90
N LEU A 59 -14.38 17.61 3.83
CA LEU A 59 -14.61 16.16 3.76
C LEU A 59 -16.06 15.76 4.02
N ALA A 60 -16.81 16.56 4.80
CA ALA A 60 -18.25 16.36 5.01
C ALA A 60 -19.13 16.97 3.90
N GLY A 61 -18.54 17.67 2.93
CA GLY A 61 -19.27 18.33 1.83
C GLY A 61 -19.81 19.72 2.14
N HIS A 62 -19.52 20.30 3.32
CA HIS A 62 -19.92 21.66 3.68
C HIS A 62 -18.93 22.71 3.14
N TYR A 63 -18.90 22.88 1.81
CA TYR A 63 -17.89 23.68 1.12
C TYR A 63 -17.88 25.17 1.51
N GLU A 64 -19.05 25.77 1.75
CA GLU A 64 -19.14 27.19 2.15
C GLU A 64 -18.51 27.44 3.52
N THR A 65 -18.81 26.56 4.49
CA THR A 65 -18.21 26.63 5.83
C THR A 65 -16.71 26.35 5.78
N ALA A 66 -16.26 25.45 4.89
CA ALA A 66 -14.84 25.22 4.67
C ALA A 66 -14.14 26.47 4.09
N ASN A 67 -14.79 27.17 3.15
CA ASN A 67 -14.27 28.42 2.60
C ASN A 67 -14.18 29.51 3.67
N ARG A 68 -15.21 29.66 4.51
CA ARG A 68 -15.20 30.61 5.63
C ARG A 68 -14.06 30.31 6.60
N ALA A 69 -13.87 29.05 6.98
CA ALA A 69 -12.75 28.64 7.83
C ALA A 69 -11.37 28.93 7.19
N ILE A 70 -11.24 28.85 5.86
CA ILE A 70 -10.01 29.25 5.16
C ILE A 70 -9.76 30.75 5.27
N LEU A 71 -10.80 31.58 5.15
CA LEU A 71 -10.68 33.03 5.31
C LEU A 71 -10.27 33.42 6.73
N GLU A 72 -10.83 32.76 7.74
CA GLU A 72 -10.42 32.95 9.14
C GLU A 72 -8.98 32.51 9.40
N ALA A 73 -8.56 31.39 8.80
CA ALA A 73 -7.16 30.95 8.84
C ALA A 73 -6.21 31.96 8.17
N GLN A 74 -6.66 32.59 7.09
CA GLN A 74 -5.90 33.63 6.39
C GLN A 74 -5.76 34.90 7.22
N ALA A 75 -6.84 35.35 7.86
CA ALA A 75 -6.79 36.48 8.80
C ALA A 75 -5.84 36.21 9.97
N SER A 76 -5.70 34.95 10.38
CA SER A 76 -4.82 34.51 11.47
C SER A 76 -3.37 34.22 11.04
N GLY A 77 -3.02 34.40 9.76
CA GLY A 77 -1.66 34.16 9.25
C GLY A 77 -1.22 32.70 9.21
N ALA A 78 -2.15 31.75 9.02
CA ALA A 78 -1.81 30.32 9.02
C ALA A 78 -0.84 29.94 7.86
N PRO A 79 0.13 29.04 8.08
CA PRO A 79 0.90 28.45 6.98
C PRO A 79 0.02 27.51 6.15
N ASN A 80 0.40 27.22 4.89
CA ASN A 80 -0.26 26.23 4.01
C ASN A 80 -1.73 26.51 3.60
N ILE A 81 -2.23 27.74 3.74
CA ILE A 81 -3.60 28.12 3.32
C ILE A 81 -3.87 27.79 1.85
N GLN A 82 -2.90 28.06 0.98
CA GLN A 82 -2.99 27.82 -0.46
C GLN A 82 -3.28 26.34 -0.77
N MET A 83 -2.74 25.41 0.02
CA MET A 83 -2.98 23.98 -0.17
C MET A 83 -4.44 23.59 0.14
N GLU A 84 -5.02 24.06 1.24
CA GLU A 84 -6.42 23.76 1.55
C GLU A 84 -7.39 24.50 0.62
N LYS A 85 -7.07 25.74 0.21
CA LYS A 85 -7.82 26.47 -0.83
C LYS A 85 -7.85 25.70 -2.15
N ALA A 86 -6.71 25.18 -2.59
CA ALA A 86 -6.63 24.36 -3.79
C ALA A 86 -7.44 23.06 -3.66
N LYS A 87 -7.38 22.37 -2.51
CA LYS A 87 -8.20 21.17 -2.25
C LYS A 87 -9.69 21.46 -2.25
N LEU A 88 -10.11 22.62 -1.73
CA LEU A 88 -11.49 23.06 -1.77
C LEU A 88 -11.96 23.24 -3.21
N LEU A 89 -11.20 23.98 -4.03
CA LEU A 89 -11.50 24.17 -5.46
C LEU A 89 -11.61 22.84 -6.20
N TRP A 90 -10.69 21.91 -5.94
CA TRP A 90 -10.71 20.57 -6.50
C TRP A 90 -11.99 19.81 -6.12
N SER A 91 -12.40 19.85 -4.84
CA SER A 91 -13.65 19.20 -4.40
C SER A 91 -14.91 19.83 -5.01
N THR A 92 -14.87 21.13 -5.34
CA THR A 92 -15.96 21.83 -6.05
C THR A 92 -15.93 21.64 -7.58
N ARG A 93 -15.13 20.70 -8.10
CA ARG A 93 -14.94 20.42 -9.54
C ARG A 93 -14.33 21.56 -10.35
N ARG A 94 -13.61 22.49 -9.71
CA ARG A 94 -12.87 23.57 -10.37
C ARG A 94 -11.39 23.19 -10.47
N SER A 95 -11.07 22.19 -11.30
CA SER A 95 -9.72 21.61 -11.41
C SER A 95 -8.66 22.64 -11.84
N ASP A 96 -8.98 23.47 -12.82
CA ASP A 96 -8.02 24.43 -13.37
C ASP A 96 -7.64 25.51 -12.35
N GLY A 97 -8.65 26.04 -11.63
CA GLY A 97 -8.42 26.97 -10.53
C GLY A 97 -7.63 26.34 -9.38
N ALA A 98 -7.88 25.07 -9.06
CA ALA A 98 -7.13 24.35 -8.04
C ALA A 98 -5.64 24.19 -8.41
N ILE A 99 -5.36 23.81 -9.66
CA ILE A 99 -4.00 23.66 -10.19
C ILE A 99 -3.30 25.02 -10.24
N ALA A 100 -3.98 26.08 -10.69
CA ALA A 100 -3.44 27.43 -10.74
C ALA A 100 -3.02 27.96 -9.36
N VAL A 101 -3.82 27.72 -8.32
CA VAL A 101 -3.47 28.09 -6.94
C VAL A 101 -2.21 27.37 -6.45
N LEU A 102 -2.08 26.07 -6.75
CA LEU A 102 -0.86 25.31 -6.39
C LEU A 102 0.35 25.77 -7.21
N GLN A 103 0.16 26.08 -8.48
CA GLN A 103 1.21 26.60 -9.34
C GLN A 103 1.75 27.93 -8.83
N GLN A 104 0.87 28.87 -8.47
CA GLN A 104 1.26 30.15 -7.89
C GLN A 104 1.96 29.96 -6.54
N SER A 105 1.48 29.03 -5.71
CA SER A 105 2.14 28.66 -4.45
C SER A 105 3.58 28.20 -4.66
N LEU A 106 3.81 27.36 -5.67
CA LEU A 106 5.14 26.83 -5.98
C LEU A 106 6.04 27.90 -6.61
N LEU A 107 5.54 28.77 -7.49
CA LEU A 107 6.33 29.83 -8.12
C LEU A 107 6.84 30.88 -7.12
N ASN A 108 6.18 31.04 -5.98
CA ASN A 108 6.61 31.94 -4.92
C ASN A 108 7.73 31.34 -4.03
N MET A 109 8.12 30.09 -4.24
CA MET A 109 9.13 29.41 -3.43
C MET A 109 10.55 29.61 -3.99
N PRO A 110 11.60 29.56 -3.15
CA PRO A 110 12.98 29.78 -3.58
C PRO A 110 13.43 28.79 -4.67
N VAL A 111 14.17 29.30 -5.65
CA VAL A 111 14.64 28.55 -6.82
C VAL A 111 15.59 27.43 -6.40
N GLU A 112 16.35 27.63 -5.33
CA GLU A 112 17.30 26.67 -4.76
C GLU A 112 16.58 25.42 -4.23
N VAL A 113 15.36 25.58 -3.72
CA VAL A 113 14.57 24.49 -3.13
C VAL A 113 13.79 23.74 -4.19
N LEU A 114 13.27 24.38 -5.24
CA LEU A 114 12.54 23.68 -6.30
C LEU A 114 13.45 23.13 -7.41
N GLY A 115 14.56 23.78 -7.70
CA GLY A 115 15.45 23.43 -8.79
C GLY A 115 14.94 23.87 -10.16
N ALA A 116 15.86 24.23 -11.06
CA ALA A 116 15.55 24.82 -12.37
C ALA A 116 14.66 23.93 -13.26
N ALA A 117 14.88 22.61 -13.23
CA ALA A 117 14.11 21.66 -14.04
C ALA A 117 12.63 21.59 -13.61
N ALA A 118 12.36 21.60 -12.31
CA ALA A 118 10.99 21.59 -11.79
C ALA A 118 10.28 22.91 -12.09
N ILE A 119 10.97 24.05 -11.95
CA ILE A 119 10.42 25.37 -12.26
C ILE A 119 10.08 25.48 -13.74
N SER A 120 11.00 25.07 -14.63
CA SER A 120 10.73 24.99 -16.06
C SER A 120 9.52 24.11 -16.36
N SER A 121 9.41 22.97 -15.67
CA SER A 121 8.27 22.04 -15.80
C SER A 121 6.97 22.59 -15.22
N ILE A 122 7.01 23.51 -14.25
CA ILE A 122 5.83 24.20 -13.71
C ILE A 122 5.39 25.29 -14.70
N THR A 123 6.34 26.11 -15.18
CA THR A 123 6.08 27.26 -16.06
C THR A 123 5.70 26.87 -17.48
N SER A 124 6.15 25.72 -17.97
CA SER A 124 5.74 25.19 -19.29
C SER A 124 4.23 24.97 -19.32
N LEU A 125 3.50 25.85 -20.03
CA LEU A 125 2.03 25.89 -20.11
C LEU A 125 1.31 26.57 -18.92
N SER A 126 1.95 27.50 -18.22
CA SER A 126 1.27 28.34 -17.23
C SER A 126 0.18 29.22 -17.88
N LEU A 127 -1.05 29.13 -17.39
CA LEU A 127 -2.14 30.08 -17.70
C LEU A 127 -2.14 31.31 -16.79
N VAL A 128 -1.24 31.35 -15.79
CA VAL A 128 -1.18 32.42 -14.78
C VAL A 128 -0.14 33.48 -15.20
N PRO A 129 -0.47 34.79 -15.18
CA PRO A 129 0.49 35.87 -15.41
C PRO A 129 1.66 35.79 -14.43
N LEU A 130 2.88 36.00 -14.94
CA LEU A 130 4.16 35.87 -14.21
C LEU A 130 4.42 36.92 -13.11
N ASN A 131 3.41 37.68 -12.67
CA ASN A 131 3.58 38.73 -11.65
C ASN A 131 2.83 38.39 -10.35
N PRO A 132 3.48 37.80 -9.34
CA PRO A 132 3.01 37.85 -7.97
C PRO A 132 3.74 38.92 -7.15
N PRO A 133 3.05 39.64 -6.26
CA PRO A 133 3.70 40.40 -5.20
C PRO A 133 4.39 39.43 -4.23
N PRO A 134 5.56 39.78 -3.67
CA PRO A 134 6.28 38.93 -2.74
C PRO A 134 5.49 38.83 -1.43
N ILE A 135 4.99 37.63 -1.11
CA ILE A 135 4.58 37.31 0.27
C ILE A 135 5.82 36.73 0.93
N VAL A 136 6.47 37.53 1.75
CA VAL A 136 7.60 37.13 2.59
C VAL A 136 7.10 36.07 3.56
N CYS A 137 7.56 34.83 3.40
CA CYS A 137 7.41 33.79 4.41
C CYS A 137 8.77 33.64 5.10
N GLU A 138 9.00 34.44 6.13
CA GLU A 138 10.16 34.29 7.02
C GLU A 138 9.91 33.09 7.95
N SER A 139 10.47 31.93 7.61
CA SER A 139 10.80 30.90 8.60
C SER A 139 11.61 29.76 8.01
N GLN A 140 12.92 29.92 7.80
CA GLN A 140 13.81 28.79 7.47
C GLN A 140 13.70 27.72 8.56
N ALA A 141 12.87 26.71 8.32
CA ALA A 141 12.61 25.62 9.24
C ALA A 141 12.63 24.30 8.48
N PRO A 142 13.12 23.21 9.08
CA PRO A 142 13.22 21.89 8.43
C PRO A 142 11.86 21.31 7.96
N ASN A 143 10.73 21.89 8.38
CA ASN A 143 9.38 21.52 7.95
C ASN A 143 8.98 22.08 6.56
N GLU A 144 9.66 23.11 6.05
CA GLU A 144 9.32 23.73 4.76
C GLU A 144 9.51 22.76 3.59
N ASN A 145 10.63 22.03 3.57
CA ASN A 145 10.90 21.04 2.51
C ASN A 145 9.83 19.94 2.44
N ARG A 146 9.25 19.56 3.58
CA ARG A 146 8.20 18.55 3.64
C ARG A 146 6.87 19.09 3.11
N ASP A 147 6.54 20.34 3.42
CA ASP A 147 5.31 20.96 2.94
C ASP A 147 5.40 21.34 1.46
N ILE A 148 6.55 21.81 1.00
CA ILE A 148 6.85 22.00 -0.43
C ILE A 148 6.73 20.68 -1.19
N ALA A 149 7.32 19.59 -0.67
CA ALA A 149 7.20 18.27 -1.30
C ALA A 149 5.74 17.78 -1.37
N LYS A 150 4.91 18.08 -0.36
CA LYS A 150 3.47 17.75 -0.39
C LYS A 150 2.73 18.58 -1.44
N THR A 151 3.00 19.88 -1.53
CA THR A 151 2.41 20.77 -2.52
C THR A 151 2.79 20.35 -3.92
N LEU A 152 4.08 20.09 -4.15
CA LEU A 152 4.61 19.63 -5.43
C LEU A 152 4.01 18.28 -5.82
N LEU A 153 3.96 17.31 -4.90
CA LEU A 153 3.33 16.02 -5.17
C LEU A 153 1.84 16.17 -5.53
N LEU A 154 1.10 17.04 -4.84
CA LEU A 154 -0.30 17.28 -5.13
C LEU A 154 -0.49 17.91 -6.52
N TYR A 155 0.33 18.91 -6.84
CA TYR A 155 0.36 19.54 -8.16
C TYR A 155 0.65 18.51 -9.25
N SER A 156 1.74 17.74 -9.14
CA SER A 156 2.12 16.71 -10.12
C SER A 156 1.01 15.69 -10.36
N ARG A 157 0.32 15.27 -9.30
CA ARG A 157 -0.80 14.33 -9.40
C ARG A 157 -1.98 14.90 -10.15
N TRP A 158 -2.34 16.15 -9.86
CA TRP A 158 -3.48 16.79 -10.50
C TRP A 158 -3.20 17.16 -11.95
N THR A 159 -2.01 17.68 -12.27
CA THR A 159 -1.59 17.93 -13.65
C THR A 159 -1.52 16.64 -14.47
N HIS A 160 -1.13 15.54 -13.82
CA HIS A 160 -1.19 14.21 -14.41
C HIS A 160 -2.64 13.80 -14.71
N TYR A 161 -3.55 13.85 -13.74
CA TYR A 161 -4.94 13.43 -13.94
C TYR A 161 -5.72 14.29 -14.95
N THR A 162 -5.36 15.57 -15.09
CA THR A 162 -5.97 16.46 -16.08
C THR A 162 -5.28 16.41 -17.45
N GLY A 163 -4.17 15.69 -17.59
CA GLY A 163 -3.43 15.58 -18.85
C GLY A 163 -2.82 16.89 -19.35
N GLN A 164 -2.63 17.88 -18.46
CA GLN A 164 -2.20 19.23 -18.84
C GLN A 164 -0.72 19.35 -19.21
N LYS A 165 0.11 18.36 -18.87
CA LYS A 165 1.56 18.39 -19.08
C LYS A 165 2.08 17.14 -19.78
N GLN A 166 3.21 17.32 -20.48
CA GLN A 166 3.93 16.25 -21.16
C GLN A 166 4.63 15.31 -20.18
N LYS A 167 5.00 14.12 -20.67
CA LYS A 167 5.58 13.03 -19.87
C LYS A 167 6.85 13.45 -19.14
N GLU A 168 7.77 14.10 -19.83
CA GLU A 168 9.08 14.49 -19.30
C GLU A 168 8.93 15.50 -18.16
N ALA A 169 7.98 16.43 -18.31
CA ALA A 169 7.65 17.42 -17.29
C ALA A 169 7.02 16.76 -16.04
N ILE A 170 6.18 15.73 -16.21
CA ILE A 170 5.62 15.02 -15.05
C ILE A 170 6.70 14.22 -14.32
N ILE A 171 7.60 13.55 -15.05
CA ILE A 171 8.71 12.78 -14.48
C ILE A 171 9.68 13.66 -13.70
N SER A 172 10.02 14.85 -14.22
CA SER A 172 10.90 15.80 -13.53
C SER A 172 10.30 16.25 -12.19
N LEU A 173 9.00 16.54 -12.15
CA LEU A 173 8.31 16.96 -10.93
C LEU A 173 8.30 15.85 -9.87
N TYR A 174 7.94 14.61 -10.24
CA TYR A 174 8.00 13.48 -9.31
C TYR A 174 9.43 13.17 -8.85
N THR A 175 10.41 13.34 -9.72
CA THR A 175 11.83 13.19 -9.36
C THR A 175 12.24 14.21 -8.31
N ARG A 176 11.84 15.47 -8.48
CA ARG A 176 12.10 16.50 -7.47
C ARG A 176 11.43 16.22 -6.13
N VAL A 177 10.20 15.69 -6.13
CA VAL A 177 9.52 15.27 -4.87
C VAL A 177 10.37 14.24 -4.11
N LYS A 178 10.98 13.28 -4.81
CA LYS A 178 11.86 12.27 -4.20
C LYS A 178 13.14 12.86 -3.64
N GLU A 179 13.73 13.84 -4.33
CA GLU A 179 14.93 14.54 -3.87
C GLU A 179 14.65 15.34 -2.59
N LEU A 180 13.50 16.03 -2.54
CA LEU A 180 13.08 16.79 -1.37
C LEU A 180 12.75 15.90 -0.17
N GLN A 181 12.21 14.70 -0.40
CA GLN A 181 11.83 13.76 0.67
C GLN A 181 12.18 12.29 0.30
N PRO A 182 13.46 11.88 0.43
CA PRO A 182 13.92 10.54 0.02
C PRO A 182 13.36 9.38 0.86
N LYS A 183 12.88 9.68 2.08
CA LYS A 183 12.29 8.68 2.99
C LYS A 183 10.77 8.59 2.86
N TRP A 184 10.13 9.38 1.99
CA TRP A 184 8.68 9.47 1.93
C TRP A 184 8.07 8.51 0.91
N GLU A 185 7.40 7.45 1.39
CA GLU A 185 6.75 6.41 0.58
C GLU A 185 5.85 6.99 -0.54
N LYS A 186 5.03 8.00 -0.22
CA LYS A 186 4.02 8.53 -1.16
C LYS A 186 4.65 9.07 -2.45
N GLY A 187 5.83 9.68 -2.37
CA GLY A 187 6.53 10.19 -3.55
C GLY A 187 6.85 9.07 -4.55
N TYR A 188 7.41 7.96 -4.05
CA TYR A 188 7.70 6.78 -4.86
C TYR A 188 6.43 6.09 -5.37
N PHE A 189 5.42 5.95 -4.52
CA PHE A 189 4.17 5.28 -4.88
C PHE A 189 3.44 5.98 -6.05
N TYR A 190 3.27 7.31 -5.99
CA TYR A 190 2.59 8.03 -7.08
C TYR A 190 3.44 8.13 -8.35
N MET A 191 4.77 8.18 -8.23
CA MET A 191 5.64 8.05 -9.39
C MET A 191 5.50 6.67 -10.05
N ALA A 192 5.47 5.60 -9.24
CA ALA A 192 5.26 4.25 -9.75
C ALA A 192 3.90 4.13 -10.46
N LYS A 193 2.83 4.67 -9.87
CA LYS A 193 1.50 4.69 -10.47
C LYS A 193 1.48 5.43 -11.81
N TYR A 194 2.14 6.58 -11.89
CA TYR A 194 2.27 7.30 -13.15
C TYR A 194 3.00 6.48 -14.22
N CYS A 195 4.16 5.89 -13.88
CA CYS A 195 4.91 5.05 -14.80
C CYS A 195 4.14 3.77 -15.19
N ASP A 196 3.33 3.21 -14.30
CA ASP A 196 2.45 2.06 -14.56
C ASP A 196 1.35 2.43 -15.57
N GLU A 197 0.72 3.60 -15.43
CA GLU A 197 -0.25 4.09 -16.42
C GLU A 197 0.40 4.32 -17.79
N VAL A 198 1.60 4.90 -17.84
CA VAL A 198 2.39 5.03 -19.08
C VAL A 198 2.75 3.67 -19.67
N LEU A 199 3.06 2.68 -18.84
CA LEU A 199 3.37 1.32 -19.28
C LEU A 199 2.13 0.63 -19.88
N VAL A 200 0.97 0.77 -19.25
CA VAL A 200 -0.31 0.21 -19.75
C VAL A 200 -0.67 0.84 -21.09
N ASP A 201 -0.52 2.15 -21.20
CA ASP A 201 -0.77 2.91 -22.42
C ASP A 201 0.22 2.55 -23.56
N ALA A 202 1.51 2.39 -23.25
CA ALA A 202 2.50 1.87 -24.20
C ALA A 202 2.18 0.44 -24.67
N ARG A 203 1.72 -0.42 -23.76
CA ARG A 203 1.30 -1.78 -24.09
C ARG A 203 0.09 -1.79 -25.02
N LYS A 204 -0.92 -0.96 -24.73
CA LYS A 204 -2.13 -0.84 -25.56
C LYS A 204 -1.81 -0.39 -26.98
N ARG A 205 -0.98 0.64 -27.16
CA ARG A 205 -0.54 1.09 -28.50
C ARG A 205 0.14 -0.02 -29.29
N GLN A 206 0.95 -0.83 -28.62
CA GLN A 206 1.66 -1.94 -29.27
C GLN A 206 0.71 -3.08 -29.66
N GLU A 207 -0.32 -3.37 -28.87
CA GLU A 207 -1.35 -4.37 -29.19
C GLU A 207 -2.23 -3.90 -30.36
N GLU A 208 -2.67 -2.63 -30.38
CA GLU A 208 -3.45 -2.04 -31.49
C GLU A 208 -2.68 -2.00 -32.81
N ASN A 209 -1.37 -1.70 -32.77
CA ASN A 209 -0.50 -1.74 -33.95
C ASN A 209 -0.35 -3.15 -34.55
N VAL A 210 -0.49 -4.21 -33.73
CA VAL A 210 -0.42 -5.60 -34.18
C VAL A 210 -1.74 -6.02 -34.84
N GLU A 211 -2.89 -5.54 -34.34
CA GLU A 211 -4.22 -5.87 -34.88
C GLU A 211 -4.54 -5.19 -36.22
N LEU A 212 -4.02 -3.99 -36.48
CA LEU A 212 -4.32 -3.23 -37.70
C LEU A 212 -3.58 -3.72 -38.96
N GLY A 213 -2.69 -4.72 -38.85
CA GLY A 213 -1.84 -5.21 -39.93
C GLY A 213 -0.85 -4.15 -40.44
N PRO A 214 0.10 -4.51 -41.32
CA PRO A 214 1.07 -3.56 -41.86
C PRO A 214 0.37 -2.63 -42.87
N ARG A 215 -0.32 -1.58 -42.39
CA ARG A 215 -0.79 -0.50 -43.26
C ARG A 215 0.40 0.36 -43.70
N LEU A 216 0.41 0.67 -45.00
CA LEU A 216 1.40 1.42 -45.78
C LEU A 216 1.60 2.88 -45.32
N VAL A 217 2.00 3.09 -44.06
CA VAL A 217 2.61 4.35 -43.64
C VAL A 217 3.98 3.99 -43.06
N PRO A 218 5.09 4.26 -43.75
CA PRO A 218 6.42 4.09 -43.19
C PRO A 218 6.61 5.19 -42.13
N SER A 219 6.03 4.95 -40.97
CA SER A 219 6.33 5.71 -39.79
C SER A 219 7.72 5.26 -39.37
N ASN A 220 8.67 6.19 -39.27
CA ASN A 220 10.05 5.97 -38.79
C ASN A 220 10.10 5.54 -37.29
N LEU A 221 9.20 4.67 -36.84
CA LEU A 221 8.98 4.25 -35.44
C LEU A 221 9.81 3.02 -35.05
N ASN A 222 10.96 2.80 -35.67
CA ASN A 222 11.95 1.84 -35.15
C ASN A 222 12.61 2.30 -33.82
N ASN A 223 12.25 3.50 -33.32
CA ASN A 223 12.75 4.07 -32.07
C ASN A 223 11.76 4.05 -30.90
N GLU A 224 10.53 3.52 -31.05
CA GLU A 224 9.64 3.38 -29.89
C GLU A 224 10.08 2.21 -29.02
N TRP A 225 10.52 2.54 -27.80
CA TRP A 225 10.93 1.55 -26.82
C TRP A 225 9.74 0.65 -26.51
N SER A 226 9.92 -0.66 -26.61
CA SER A 226 8.87 -1.61 -26.29
C SER A 226 8.37 -1.41 -24.86
N TRP A 227 7.09 -1.69 -24.60
CA TRP A 227 6.46 -1.40 -23.31
C TRP A 227 7.21 -2.03 -22.11
N TRP A 228 7.84 -3.20 -22.32
CA TRP A 228 8.62 -3.90 -21.29
C TRP A 228 9.89 -3.19 -20.86
N SER A 229 10.40 -2.22 -21.64
CA SER A 229 11.57 -1.43 -21.25
C SER A 229 11.29 -0.51 -20.06
N TYR A 230 10.04 -0.10 -19.86
CA TYR A 230 9.62 0.73 -18.72
C TYR A 230 9.37 -0.08 -17.44
N LEU A 231 9.16 -1.40 -17.58
CA LEU A 231 8.73 -2.25 -16.48
C LEU A 231 9.71 -2.30 -15.30
N PRO A 232 11.04 -2.44 -15.50
CA PRO A 232 11.98 -2.46 -14.38
C PRO A 232 11.88 -1.21 -13.50
N ASP A 233 11.69 -0.03 -14.11
CA ASP A 233 11.60 1.23 -13.38
C ASP A 233 10.29 1.30 -12.57
N VAL A 234 9.17 0.85 -13.15
CA VAL A 234 7.88 0.76 -12.44
C VAL A 234 8.01 -0.13 -11.20
N LEU A 235 8.56 -1.34 -11.36
CA LEU A 235 8.76 -2.27 -10.25
C LEU A 235 9.71 -1.70 -9.20
N LEU A 236 10.80 -1.05 -9.64
CA LEU A 236 11.77 -0.42 -8.74
C LEU A 236 11.13 0.70 -7.91
N PHE A 237 10.25 1.53 -8.50
CA PHE A 237 9.57 2.59 -7.76
C PHE A 237 8.56 2.03 -6.75
N TYR A 238 7.77 1.02 -7.12
CA TYR A 238 6.90 0.34 -6.14
C TYR A 238 7.71 -0.31 -5.01
N ALA A 239 8.80 -1.02 -5.34
CA ALA A 239 9.69 -1.65 -4.36
C ALA A 239 10.29 -0.63 -3.39
N ARG A 240 10.82 0.49 -3.90
CA ARG A 240 11.36 1.58 -3.06
C ARG A 240 10.29 2.22 -2.19
N GLY A 241 9.07 2.40 -2.71
CA GLY A 241 7.93 2.87 -1.91
C GLY A 241 7.65 1.95 -0.73
N LEU A 242 7.46 0.67 -1.00
CA LEU A 242 7.18 -0.37 0.01
C LEU A 242 8.28 -0.48 1.07
N HIS A 243 9.54 -0.28 0.70
CA HIS A 243 10.65 -0.31 1.66
C HIS A 243 10.69 0.94 2.58
N ARG A 244 10.01 2.03 2.22
CA ARG A 244 9.95 3.26 3.02
C ARG A 244 8.69 3.39 3.88
N GLY A 245 7.65 2.59 3.61
CA GLY A 245 6.42 2.61 4.39
C GLY A 245 5.36 1.63 3.87
N HIS A 246 4.31 1.45 4.65
CA HIS A 246 3.24 0.47 4.42
C HIS A 246 1.87 1.09 4.09
N LYS A 247 1.78 2.41 3.88
CA LYS A 247 0.47 3.09 3.70
C LYS A 247 -0.29 2.63 2.48
N ASN A 248 0.42 2.33 1.39
CA ASN A 248 -0.16 1.86 0.15
C ASN A 248 0.17 0.38 -0.08
N LEU A 249 0.53 -0.37 0.97
CA LEU A 249 0.94 -1.79 0.88
C LEU A 249 -0.08 -2.64 0.11
N PHE A 250 -1.36 -2.54 0.49
CA PHE A 250 -2.46 -3.29 -0.10
C PHE A 250 -2.77 -2.93 -1.56
N GLN A 251 -2.18 -1.86 -2.10
CA GLN A 251 -2.31 -1.48 -3.50
C GLN A 251 -1.02 -1.75 -4.28
N ALA A 252 0.12 -1.32 -3.73
CA ALA A 252 1.42 -1.36 -4.39
C ALA A 252 1.96 -2.78 -4.55
N LEU A 253 1.94 -3.59 -3.48
CA LEU A 253 2.55 -4.92 -3.51
C LEU A 253 1.77 -5.91 -4.39
N PRO A 254 0.42 -5.99 -4.31
CA PRO A 254 -0.33 -6.85 -5.23
C PRO A 254 -0.15 -6.47 -6.70
N ARG A 255 -0.09 -5.16 -7.01
CA ARG A 255 0.14 -4.67 -8.38
C ARG A 255 1.54 -5.00 -8.88
N LEU A 256 2.57 -4.79 -8.05
CA LEU A 256 3.95 -5.17 -8.33
C LEU A 256 4.05 -6.66 -8.68
N LEU A 257 3.39 -7.53 -7.89
CA LEU A 257 3.37 -8.97 -8.16
C LEU A 257 2.65 -9.33 -9.46
N THR A 258 1.49 -8.72 -9.74
CA THR A 258 0.78 -8.95 -11.00
C THR A 258 1.64 -8.60 -12.20
N LEU A 259 2.27 -7.42 -12.20
CA LEU A 259 3.17 -6.98 -13.28
C LEU A 259 4.36 -7.93 -13.48
N TRP A 260 4.94 -8.41 -12.37
CA TRP A 260 6.04 -9.38 -12.42
C TRP A 260 5.62 -10.73 -13.00
N PHE A 261 4.48 -11.28 -12.57
CA PHE A 261 3.97 -12.56 -13.08
C PHE A 261 3.57 -12.49 -14.56
N ASP A 262 2.89 -11.41 -14.96
CA ASP A 262 2.48 -11.20 -16.36
C ASP A 262 3.70 -11.11 -17.28
N PHE A 263 4.73 -10.37 -16.87
CA PHE A 263 5.99 -10.31 -17.59
C PHE A 263 6.66 -11.68 -17.67
N GLY A 264 6.67 -12.45 -16.58
CA GLY A 264 7.23 -13.79 -16.55
C GLY A 264 6.60 -14.75 -17.55
N SER A 265 5.26 -14.68 -17.70
CA SER A 265 4.51 -15.47 -18.67
C SER A 265 4.84 -15.04 -20.11
N MET A 266 4.99 -13.74 -20.36
CA MET A 266 5.38 -13.21 -21.67
C MET A 266 6.84 -13.56 -22.02
N TYR A 267 7.75 -13.46 -21.06
CA TYR A 267 9.17 -13.77 -21.24
C TYR A 267 9.39 -15.23 -21.68
N LEU A 268 8.64 -16.17 -21.11
CA LEU A 268 8.73 -17.57 -21.54
C LEU A 268 8.25 -17.77 -22.98
N ARG A 269 7.18 -17.08 -23.39
CA ARG A 269 6.59 -17.20 -24.73
C ARG A 269 7.45 -16.55 -25.83
N SER A 270 8.13 -15.45 -25.52
CA SER A 270 8.74 -14.58 -26.55
C SER A 270 10.20 -14.18 -26.28
N GLY A 271 10.76 -14.52 -25.12
CA GLY A 271 11.96 -13.90 -24.56
C GLY A 271 13.29 -14.62 -24.76
N SER A 272 13.30 -15.93 -24.99
CA SER A 272 14.57 -16.69 -25.04
C SER A 272 15.54 -16.27 -26.17
N SER A 273 15.04 -15.62 -27.22
CA SER A 273 15.84 -15.22 -28.39
C SER A 273 16.31 -13.76 -28.37
N LYS A 274 15.59 -12.84 -27.69
CA LYS A 274 15.88 -11.39 -27.74
C LYS A 274 16.86 -10.95 -26.64
N LYS A 275 18.03 -10.42 -27.03
CA LYS A 275 19.07 -9.97 -26.07
C LYS A 275 18.57 -8.89 -25.11
N ASP A 276 17.85 -7.88 -25.59
CA ASP A 276 17.37 -6.76 -24.76
C ASP A 276 16.37 -7.22 -23.69
N LEU A 277 15.52 -8.18 -24.06
CA LEU A 277 14.51 -8.72 -23.16
C LEU A 277 15.16 -9.57 -22.02
N LYS A 278 16.30 -10.22 -22.28
CA LYS A 278 17.12 -10.87 -21.23
C LYS A 278 17.71 -9.85 -20.26
N VAL A 279 18.14 -8.68 -20.74
CA VAL A 279 18.66 -7.60 -19.88
C VAL A 279 17.55 -7.08 -18.97
N VAL A 280 16.35 -6.87 -19.51
CA VAL A 280 15.16 -6.48 -18.72
C VAL A 280 14.82 -7.54 -17.69
N HIS A 281 14.78 -8.83 -18.06
CA HIS A 281 14.51 -9.94 -17.14
C HIS A 281 15.48 -9.95 -15.96
N LYS A 282 16.79 -9.85 -16.21
CA LYS A 282 17.81 -9.78 -15.15
C LYS A 282 17.63 -8.58 -14.22
N LYS A 283 17.24 -7.42 -14.75
CA LYS A 283 16.95 -6.24 -13.92
C LYS A 283 15.75 -6.49 -13.01
N ILE A 284 14.69 -7.11 -13.53
CA ILE A 284 13.48 -7.44 -12.75
C ILE A 284 13.81 -8.46 -11.66
N GLU A 285 14.57 -9.50 -11.97
CA GLU A 285 15.03 -10.49 -10.99
C GLU A 285 15.84 -9.84 -9.86
N SER A 286 16.73 -8.90 -10.19
CA SER A 286 17.49 -8.14 -9.20
C SER A 286 16.58 -7.30 -8.28
N VAL A 287 15.59 -6.61 -8.85
CA VAL A 287 14.59 -5.85 -8.07
C VAL A 287 13.82 -6.77 -7.13
N MET A 288 13.32 -7.90 -7.63
CA MET A 288 12.53 -8.84 -6.83
C MET A 288 13.37 -9.55 -5.76
N GLY A 289 14.63 -9.90 -6.07
CA GLY A 289 15.59 -10.44 -5.11
C GLY A 289 15.91 -9.44 -3.99
N GLY A 290 16.08 -8.15 -4.34
CA GLY A 290 16.20 -7.06 -3.37
C GLY A 290 14.96 -6.94 -2.48
N CYS A 291 13.75 -7.02 -3.06
CA CYS A 291 12.51 -7.00 -2.29
C CYS A 291 12.43 -8.12 -1.26
N LEU A 292 12.85 -9.35 -1.60
CA LEU A 292 12.85 -10.47 -0.66
C LEU A 292 13.76 -10.19 0.56
N LYS A 293 14.91 -9.55 0.33
CA LYS A 293 15.86 -9.21 1.39
C LYS A 293 15.39 -8.04 2.26
N ASP A 294 14.87 -6.99 1.61
CA ASP A 294 14.69 -5.68 2.22
C ASP A 294 13.26 -5.42 2.73
N LEU A 295 12.25 -6.18 2.25
CA LEU A 295 10.87 -6.00 2.72
C LEU A 295 10.56 -6.82 3.98
N PRO A 296 9.81 -6.25 4.94
CA PRO A 296 9.33 -6.98 6.10
C PRO A 296 8.42 -8.16 5.73
N LYS A 297 8.51 -9.26 6.49
CA LYS A 297 7.83 -10.52 6.13
C LYS A 297 6.31 -10.42 6.23
N TYR A 298 5.81 -9.50 7.07
CA TYR A 298 4.37 -9.24 7.14
C TYR A 298 3.82 -8.61 5.86
N HIS A 299 4.64 -7.91 5.06
CA HIS A 299 4.21 -7.42 3.75
C HIS A 299 3.85 -8.61 2.86
N TRP A 300 4.74 -9.61 2.81
CA TRP A 300 4.51 -10.83 2.05
C TRP A 300 3.32 -11.64 2.57
N LEU A 301 3.05 -11.61 3.89
CA LEU A 301 1.87 -12.23 4.47
C LEU A 301 0.56 -11.64 3.91
N THR A 302 0.48 -10.31 3.71
CA THR A 302 -0.72 -9.67 3.13
C THR A 302 -1.05 -10.13 1.71
N VAL A 303 -0.04 -10.59 0.95
CA VAL A 303 -0.17 -11.06 -0.44
C VAL A 303 0.04 -12.56 -0.56
N LEU A 304 0.09 -13.29 0.55
CA LEU A 304 0.33 -14.72 0.57
C LEU A 304 -0.67 -15.50 -0.31
N PRO A 305 -1.99 -15.20 -0.31
CA PRO A 305 -2.93 -15.87 -1.22
C PRO A 305 -2.57 -15.70 -2.72
N GLN A 306 -2.08 -14.52 -3.11
CA GLN A 306 -1.67 -14.24 -4.49
C GLN A 306 -0.40 -15.04 -4.86
N LEU A 307 0.56 -15.14 -3.94
CA LEU A 307 1.76 -15.96 -4.12
C LEU A 307 1.42 -17.45 -4.21
N VAL A 308 0.54 -17.94 -3.33
CA VAL A 308 0.07 -19.35 -3.31
C VAL A 308 -0.63 -19.72 -4.62
N SER A 309 -1.37 -18.79 -5.23
CA SER A 309 -1.98 -19.03 -6.54
C SER A 309 -0.96 -19.18 -7.68
N ARG A 310 0.29 -18.76 -7.49
CA ARG A 310 1.34 -18.73 -8.53
C ARG A 310 2.52 -19.66 -8.23
N ILE A 311 2.38 -20.60 -7.29
CA ILE A 311 3.45 -21.57 -6.94
C ILE A 311 3.86 -22.50 -8.09
N CYS A 312 2.97 -22.72 -9.06
CA CYS A 312 3.22 -23.52 -10.26
C CYS A 312 3.27 -22.64 -11.52
N HIS A 313 3.89 -21.46 -11.41
CA HIS A 313 4.11 -20.58 -12.56
C HIS A 313 5.00 -21.27 -13.61
N GLN A 314 4.81 -20.95 -14.89
CA GLN A 314 5.52 -21.62 -16.00
C GLN A 314 7.02 -21.28 -16.02
N ASN A 315 7.40 -20.09 -15.57
CA ASN A 315 8.79 -19.66 -15.43
C ASN A 315 9.41 -20.17 -14.12
N ALA A 316 10.47 -20.97 -14.23
CA ALA A 316 11.17 -21.60 -13.11
C ALA A 316 11.83 -20.60 -12.14
N ASP A 317 12.36 -19.48 -12.63
CA ASP A 317 13.01 -18.46 -11.80
C ASP A 317 11.98 -17.79 -10.87
N ILE A 318 10.78 -17.55 -11.41
CA ILE A 318 9.63 -17.05 -10.63
C ILE A 318 9.22 -18.05 -9.56
N VAL A 319 9.07 -19.33 -9.94
CA VAL A 319 8.71 -20.39 -8.97
C VAL A 319 9.73 -20.47 -7.84
N LYS A 320 11.03 -20.42 -8.16
CA LYS A 320 12.11 -20.43 -7.17
C LYS A 320 11.97 -19.27 -6.18
N LEU A 321 11.74 -18.05 -6.67
CA LEU A 321 11.62 -16.87 -5.82
C LEU A 321 10.31 -16.88 -5.00
N VAL A 322 9.18 -17.29 -5.60
CA VAL A 322 7.91 -17.44 -4.89
C VAL A 322 8.03 -18.45 -3.76
N LYS A 323 8.65 -19.61 -4.01
CA LYS A 323 8.92 -20.62 -2.97
C LYS A 323 9.74 -20.03 -1.83
N ALA A 324 10.80 -19.27 -2.13
CA ALA A 324 11.63 -18.61 -1.13
C ALA A 324 10.85 -17.57 -0.29
N ILE A 325 10.02 -16.75 -0.94
CA ILE A 325 9.16 -15.77 -0.25
C ILE A 325 8.18 -16.48 0.69
N ILE A 326 7.42 -17.48 0.20
CA ILE A 326 6.45 -18.20 1.02
C ILE A 326 7.13 -18.91 2.19
N THR A 327 8.27 -19.54 1.94
CA THR A 327 9.08 -20.20 2.97
C THR A 327 9.51 -19.19 4.05
N SER A 328 9.94 -17.98 3.68
CA SER A 328 10.30 -16.94 4.65
C SER A 328 9.11 -16.46 5.49
N VAL A 329 7.91 -16.40 4.91
CA VAL A 329 6.67 -16.05 5.63
C VAL A 329 6.29 -17.15 6.61
N LEU A 330 6.36 -18.43 6.21
CA LEU A 330 6.05 -19.56 7.07
C LEU A 330 7.03 -19.70 8.25
N HIS A 331 8.28 -19.29 8.10
CA HIS A 331 9.22 -19.26 9.22
C HIS A 331 8.86 -18.21 10.28
N GLN A 332 8.33 -17.05 9.88
CA GLN A 332 8.00 -15.98 10.83
C GLN A 332 6.55 -16.02 11.33
N TYR A 333 5.61 -16.48 10.49
CA TYR A 333 4.17 -16.52 10.76
C TYR A 333 3.59 -17.90 10.39
N PRO A 334 4.04 -19.00 11.03
CA PRO A 334 3.62 -20.36 10.67
C PRO A 334 2.12 -20.56 10.86
N GLN A 335 1.54 -20.02 11.93
CA GLN A 335 0.13 -20.14 12.28
C GLN A 335 -0.80 -19.64 11.16
N GLN A 336 -0.63 -18.38 10.72
CA GLN A 336 -1.43 -17.75 9.68
C GLN A 336 -1.12 -18.33 8.29
N GLY A 337 0.17 -18.55 8.02
CA GLY A 337 0.61 -19.05 6.71
C GLY A 337 0.12 -20.47 6.43
N LEU A 338 0.07 -21.34 7.44
CA LEU A 338 -0.45 -22.71 7.31
C LEU A 338 -1.94 -22.73 6.94
N TRP A 339 -2.75 -21.86 7.54
CA TRP A 339 -4.16 -21.71 7.15
C TRP A 339 -4.33 -21.34 5.68
N ILE A 340 -3.51 -20.41 5.17
CA ILE A 340 -3.56 -20.01 3.76
C ILE A 340 -3.03 -21.14 2.84
N MET A 341 -2.03 -21.90 3.30
CA MET A 341 -1.45 -23.03 2.55
C MET A 341 -2.32 -24.31 2.58
N ALA A 342 -3.27 -24.43 3.51
CA ALA A 342 -4.05 -25.64 3.74
C ALA A 342 -4.71 -26.16 2.45
N ALA A 343 -5.40 -25.26 1.73
CA ALA A 343 -6.11 -25.61 0.50
C ALA A 343 -5.18 -26.18 -0.60
N VAL A 344 -4.00 -25.57 -0.77
CA VAL A 344 -3.08 -26.02 -1.82
C VAL A 344 -2.33 -27.29 -1.44
N SER A 345 -2.08 -27.51 -0.14
CA SER A 345 -1.44 -28.72 0.38
C SER A 345 -2.26 -30.00 0.18
N LYS A 346 -3.58 -29.87 0.06
CA LYS A 346 -4.54 -30.98 -0.17
C LYS A 346 -5.22 -30.89 -1.55
N SER A 347 -4.62 -30.14 -2.47
CA SER A 347 -5.10 -29.98 -3.84
C SER A 347 -5.17 -31.32 -4.60
N THR A 348 -6.20 -31.47 -5.44
CA THR A 348 -6.34 -32.60 -6.38
C THR A 348 -5.31 -32.56 -7.51
N VAL A 349 -4.81 -31.37 -7.85
CA VAL A 349 -3.75 -31.18 -8.86
C VAL A 349 -2.39 -31.57 -8.25
N PRO A 350 -1.70 -32.63 -8.76
CA PRO A 350 -0.48 -33.15 -8.15
C PRO A 350 0.67 -32.14 -8.08
N SER A 351 0.91 -31.40 -9.17
CA SER A 351 1.99 -30.40 -9.23
C SER A 351 1.86 -29.31 -8.16
N ARG A 352 0.62 -28.89 -7.85
CA ARG A 352 0.35 -27.91 -6.78
C ARG A 352 0.59 -28.50 -5.41
N ARG A 353 0.15 -29.75 -5.20
CA ARG A 353 0.33 -30.47 -3.94
C ARG A 353 1.81 -30.70 -3.64
N GLU A 354 2.58 -31.14 -4.64
CA GLU A 354 4.03 -31.37 -4.52
C GLU A 354 4.79 -30.07 -4.25
N ALA A 355 4.49 -29.00 -4.98
CA ALA A 355 5.11 -27.69 -4.74
C ALA A 355 4.80 -27.15 -3.34
N ALA A 356 3.56 -27.32 -2.85
CA ALA A 356 3.18 -26.92 -1.50
C ALA A 356 3.88 -27.79 -0.43
N ALA A 357 3.97 -29.10 -0.65
CA ALA A 357 4.65 -30.02 0.25
C ALA A 357 6.13 -29.67 0.38
N GLU A 358 6.81 -29.37 -0.74
CA GLU A 358 8.21 -28.93 -0.76
C GLU A 358 8.40 -27.66 0.07
N ILE A 359 7.56 -26.63 -0.13
CA ILE A 359 7.62 -25.37 0.62
C ILE A 359 7.43 -25.61 2.13
N ILE A 360 6.41 -26.39 2.50
CA ILE A 360 6.11 -26.70 3.90
C ILE A 360 7.25 -27.47 4.54
N GLN A 361 7.85 -28.42 3.83
CA GLN A 361 8.97 -29.20 4.34
C GLN A 361 10.23 -28.37 4.49
N LEU A 362 10.51 -27.45 3.56
CA LEU A 362 11.60 -26.48 3.67
C LEU A 362 11.40 -25.53 4.85
N ALA A 363 10.19 -25.01 5.05
CA ALA A 363 9.86 -24.17 6.21
C ALA A 363 9.99 -24.92 7.54
N ARG A 364 9.54 -26.18 7.58
CA ARG A 364 9.64 -27.02 8.79
C ARG A 364 11.10 -27.30 9.17
N LYS A 365 11.99 -27.49 8.18
CA LYS A 365 13.42 -27.75 8.41
C LYS A 365 14.17 -26.57 9.03
N GLY A 366 13.66 -25.34 8.92
CA GLY A 366 14.27 -24.17 9.56
C GLY A 366 14.01 -24.07 11.06
N PHE A 367 13.13 -24.91 11.62
CA PHE A 367 12.89 -25.03 13.05
C PHE A 367 13.64 -26.22 13.64
N SER A 368 14.09 -26.10 14.89
CA SER A 368 14.75 -27.20 15.59
C SER A 368 13.83 -28.42 15.70
N PRO A 369 14.34 -29.65 15.53
CA PRO A 369 13.55 -30.85 15.76
C PRO A 369 13.00 -30.84 17.20
N GLY A 370 11.67 -30.98 17.33
CA GLY A 370 10.99 -30.95 18.63
C GLY A 370 10.57 -29.56 19.13
N SER A 371 10.83 -28.47 18.39
CA SER A 371 10.26 -27.16 18.73
C SER A 371 8.73 -27.17 18.61
N ASN A 372 8.06 -26.28 19.35
CA ASN A 372 6.60 -26.13 19.28
C ASN A 372 6.12 -25.83 17.86
N GLU A 373 6.88 -25.00 17.12
CA GLU A 373 6.60 -24.69 15.72
C GLU A 373 6.76 -25.92 14.83
N ASN A 374 7.79 -26.76 15.03
CA ASN A 374 7.96 -27.98 14.25
C ASN A 374 6.80 -28.96 14.47
N ILE A 375 6.34 -29.09 15.72
CA ILE A 375 5.19 -29.91 16.12
C ILE A 375 3.90 -29.36 15.48
N LEU A 376 3.74 -28.02 15.43
CA LEU A 376 2.60 -27.34 14.82
C LEU A 376 2.37 -27.78 13.38
N PHE A 377 3.42 -27.91 12.56
CA PHE A 377 3.27 -28.37 11.16
C PHE A 377 2.63 -29.77 11.06
N GLY A 378 3.04 -30.69 11.93
CA GLY A 378 2.49 -32.05 11.96
C GLY A 378 1.06 -32.08 12.48
N GLN A 379 0.80 -31.37 13.58
CA GLN A 379 -0.54 -31.22 14.16
C GLN A 379 -1.52 -30.60 13.16
N PHE A 380 -1.09 -29.55 12.46
CA PHE A 380 -1.88 -28.85 11.46
C PHE A 380 -2.23 -29.76 10.28
N ALA A 381 -1.27 -30.51 9.75
CA ALA A 381 -1.52 -31.45 8.66
C ALA A 381 -2.58 -32.50 9.05
N SER A 382 -2.46 -33.08 10.25
CA SER A 382 -3.43 -34.03 10.78
C SER A 382 -4.81 -33.38 10.99
N LEU A 383 -4.87 -32.15 11.52
CA LEU A 383 -6.12 -31.43 11.72
C LEU A 383 -6.85 -31.24 10.38
N ILE A 384 -6.15 -30.76 9.34
CA ILE A 384 -6.73 -30.57 8.01
C ILE A 384 -7.24 -31.88 7.43
N ASP A 385 -6.53 -33.00 7.59
CA ASP A 385 -7.00 -34.31 7.13
C ASP A 385 -8.31 -34.74 7.81
N HIS A 386 -8.45 -34.50 9.12
CA HIS A 386 -9.68 -34.81 9.84
C HIS A 386 -10.83 -33.87 9.48
N LEU A 387 -10.56 -32.58 9.27
CA LEU A 387 -11.57 -31.62 8.80
C LEU A 387 -12.06 -31.97 7.39
N ILE A 388 -11.18 -32.39 6.50
CA ILE A 388 -11.57 -32.86 5.16
C ILE A 388 -12.42 -34.13 5.26
N LYS A 389 -12.05 -35.10 6.10
CA LYS A 389 -12.86 -36.30 6.34
C LYS A 389 -14.25 -35.96 6.88
N LEU A 390 -14.36 -34.96 7.75
CA LEU A 390 -15.65 -34.47 8.25
C LEU A 390 -16.50 -33.90 7.09
N CYS A 391 -15.92 -33.11 6.18
CA CYS A 391 -16.62 -32.58 5.02
C CYS A 391 -17.11 -33.66 4.04
N PHE A 392 -16.37 -34.77 3.90
CA PHE A 392 -16.74 -35.90 3.03
C PHE A 392 -17.56 -36.99 3.74
N HIS A 393 -18.00 -36.74 4.97
CA HIS A 393 -18.82 -37.69 5.69
C HIS A 393 -20.22 -37.74 5.09
N ALA A 394 -20.54 -38.86 4.44
CA ALA A 394 -21.89 -39.16 3.99
C ALA A 394 -22.77 -39.44 5.21
N GLY A 395 -23.31 -38.38 5.82
CA GLY A 395 -24.24 -38.50 6.95
C GLY A 395 -25.47 -39.33 6.60
N GLN A 396 -26.21 -39.77 7.62
CA GLN A 396 -27.49 -40.45 7.40
C GLN A 396 -28.52 -39.46 6.85
N SER A 397 -29.31 -39.88 5.85
CA SER A 397 -30.22 -39.02 5.06
C SER A 397 -31.29 -38.25 5.86
N ARG A 398 -31.43 -38.48 7.17
CA ARG A 398 -32.39 -37.82 8.08
C ARG A 398 -31.78 -37.34 9.40
N ALA A 399 -30.48 -37.54 9.63
CA ALA A 399 -29.85 -37.10 10.87
C ALA A 399 -29.68 -35.58 10.86
N ARG A 400 -30.16 -34.91 11.91
CA ARG A 400 -29.99 -33.46 12.11
C ARG A 400 -28.74 -33.12 12.91
N THR A 401 -28.16 -34.11 13.59
CA THR A 401 -26.97 -33.96 14.42
C THR A 401 -26.04 -35.15 14.20
N ILE A 402 -24.73 -34.89 14.25
CA ILE A 402 -23.67 -35.90 14.30
C ILE A 402 -23.02 -35.84 15.67
N ASN A 403 -22.75 -37.01 16.28
CA ASN A 403 -21.96 -37.09 17.50
C ASN A 403 -20.46 -37.27 17.16
N LEU A 404 -19.68 -36.22 17.38
CA LEU A 404 -18.25 -36.18 17.09
C LEU A 404 -17.43 -37.09 18.00
N SER A 405 -17.90 -37.39 19.21
CA SER A 405 -17.19 -38.30 20.12
C SER A 405 -17.22 -39.74 19.63
N THR A 406 -18.30 -40.17 18.98
CA THR A 406 -18.45 -41.54 18.49
C THR A 406 -17.89 -41.70 17.08
N GLU A 407 -18.21 -40.77 16.17
CA GLU A 407 -17.86 -40.91 14.75
C GLU A 407 -16.48 -40.32 14.41
N PHE A 408 -16.02 -39.33 15.18
CA PHE A 408 -14.76 -38.61 14.96
C PHE A 408 -13.90 -38.56 16.23
N SER A 409 -13.87 -39.65 16.99
CA SER A 409 -13.13 -39.78 18.25
C SER A 409 -11.65 -39.38 18.14
N ALA A 410 -11.02 -39.65 16.99
CA ALA A 410 -9.65 -39.24 16.70
C ALA A 410 -9.49 -37.71 16.67
N LEU A 411 -10.42 -36.99 16.05
CA LEU A 411 -10.41 -35.52 16.00
C LEU A 411 -10.62 -34.92 17.39
N LYS A 412 -11.54 -35.48 18.18
CA LYS A 412 -11.79 -35.01 19.56
C LYS A 412 -10.57 -35.24 20.46
N ARG A 413 -9.91 -36.41 20.35
CA ARG A 413 -8.69 -36.74 21.12
C ARG A 413 -7.48 -35.88 20.76
N MET A 414 -7.46 -35.25 19.58
CA MET A 414 -6.39 -34.35 19.18
C MET A 414 -6.41 -33.01 19.94
N MET A 415 -7.52 -32.67 20.60
CA MET A 415 -7.65 -31.41 21.33
C MET A 415 -7.04 -31.51 22.74
N PRO A 416 -6.45 -30.42 23.29
CA PRO A 416 -6.31 -29.08 22.71
C PRO A 416 -5.17 -28.97 21.68
N LEU A 417 -5.30 -28.03 20.73
CA LEU A 417 -4.29 -27.74 19.71
C LEU A 417 -3.76 -26.31 19.88
N GLY A 418 -2.44 -26.14 19.79
CA GLY A 418 -1.78 -24.82 19.78
C GLY A 418 -1.98 -24.03 18.47
N ILE A 419 -2.99 -24.39 17.67
CA ILE A 419 -3.32 -23.81 16.37
C ILE A 419 -4.34 -22.69 16.60
N ILE A 420 -4.09 -21.51 16.04
CA ILE A 420 -5.04 -20.39 16.08
C ILE A 420 -6.32 -20.74 15.32
N MET A 421 -7.44 -20.23 15.82
CA MET A 421 -8.70 -20.27 15.11
C MET A 421 -8.63 -19.40 13.83
N PRO A 422 -9.14 -19.87 12.69
CA PRO A 422 -9.11 -19.14 11.42
C PRO A 422 -10.19 -18.04 11.35
N ILE A 423 -10.35 -17.25 12.42
CA ILE A 423 -11.27 -16.10 12.41
C ILE A 423 -10.63 -14.91 11.69
N GLN A 424 -11.46 -14.02 11.15
CA GLN A 424 -11.00 -12.84 10.41
C GLN A 424 -9.99 -12.01 11.22
N GLN A 425 -10.24 -11.81 12.52
CA GLN A 425 -9.36 -11.04 13.39
C GLN A 425 -7.96 -11.67 13.57
N SER A 426 -7.85 -13.01 13.50
CA SER A 426 -6.59 -13.74 13.70
C SER A 426 -5.75 -13.85 12.44
N LEU A 427 -6.39 -13.79 11.27
CA LEU A 427 -5.73 -13.89 9.96
C LEU A 427 -5.46 -12.52 9.31
N THR A 428 -6.13 -11.46 9.76
CA THR A 428 -5.98 -10.12 9.18
C THR A 428 -4.78 -9.39 9.79
N VAL A 429 -3.89 -8.94 8.91
CA VAL A 429 -2.75 -8.09 9.25
C VAL A 429 -3.25 -6.67 9.58
N ASN A 430 -3.13 -6.24 10.84
CA ASN A 430 -3.51 -4.91 11.27
C ASN A 430 -2.28 -3.99 11.24
N LEU A 431 -2.24 -3.10 10.25
CA LEU A 431 -1.14 -2.15 10.11
C LEU A 431 -1.36 -0.93 11.02
N PRO A 432 -0.32 -0.43 11.70
CA PRO A 432 -0.44 0.79 12.47
C PRO A 432 -0.76 1.96 11.53
N ALA A 433 -1.69 2.82 11.95
CA ALA A 433 -2.15 3.94 11.15
C ALA A 433 -1.09 5.05 10.94
N TYR A 434 0.09 4.96 11.56
CA TYR A 434 1.07 6.06 11.64
C TYR A 434 2.52 5.68 11.25
N ASP A 435 3.18 6.60 10.53
CA ASP A 435 4.59 6.56 10.11
C ASP A 435 5.53 7.02 11.24
N GLY A 436 5.38 6.47 12.46
CA GLY A 436 6.43 6.64 13.46
C GLY A 436 7.66 5.87 13.02
N ASN A 437 8.86 6.29 13.41
CA ASN A 437 10.00 5.36 13.44
C ASN A 437 9.60 4.24 14.41
N LEU A 438 8.98 3.20 13.85
CA LEU A 438 8.63 1.99 14.56
C LEU A 438 9.97 1.33 14.89
N GLY A 439 10.46 1.58 16.10
CA GLY A 439 11.46 0.70 16.68
C GLY A 439 10.96 -0.74 16.67
N ASP A 440 11.88 -1.69 16.64
CA ASP A 440 11.59 -3.13 16.53
C ASP A 440 10.53 -3.65 17.53
N SER A 441 10.32 -2.95 18.65
CA SER A 441 9.35 -3.32 19.68
C SER A 441 7.88 -3.22 19.25
N LEU A 442 7.50 -2.33 18.32
CA LEU A 442 6.12 -2.19 17.84
C LEU A 442 5.81 -3.04 16.58
N MET A 443 6.82 -3.63 15.95
CA MET A 443 6.62 -4.66 14.91
C MET A 443 5.93 -5.92 15.46
N SER A 444 5.95 -6.12 16.77
CA SER A 444 5.26 -7.22 17.47
C SER A 444 3.72 -7.10 17.45
N ASN A 445 3.17 -5.91 17.19
CA ASN A 445 1.71 -5.63 17.29
C ASN A 445 0.97 -5.66 15.94
N ILE A 446 1.53 -6.28 14.91
CA ILE A 446 0.86 -6.44 13.60
C ILE A 446 -0.42 -7.26 13.73
N PHE A 447 -0.43 -8.19 14.68
CA PHE A 447 -1.63 -8.85 15.16
C PHE A 447 -2.01 -8.18 16.47
N SER A 448 -3.22 -7.64 16.52
CA SER A 448 -3.70 -6.76 17.61
C SER A 448 -3.85 -7.44 18.97
N ALA A 449 -3.51 -8.73 19.07
CA ALA A 449 -3.56 -9.50 20.30
C ALA A 449 -2.32 -10.39 20.37
N THR A 450 -1.54 -10.23 21.45
CA THR A 450 -0.48 -11.16 21.83
C THR A 450 -1.05 -12.56 22.09
N ASP A 451 -2.34 -12.64 22.43
CA ASP A 451 -3.09 -13.89 22.65
C ASP A 451 -4.14 -14.09 21.55
N LEU A 452 -3.72 -14.70 20.44
CA LEU A 452 -4.66 -15.16 19.43
C LEU A 452 -5.42 -16.39 19.95
N PRO A 453 -6.76 -16.46 19.76
CA PRO A 453 -7.55 -17.59 20.25
C PRO A 453 -7.10 -18.88 19.57
N THR A 454 -6.80 -19.90 20.36
CA THR A 454 -6.41 -21.24 19.91
C THR A 454 -7.54 -22.25 20.11
N ILE A 455 -7.43 -23.40 19.45
CA ILE A 455 -8.44 -24.45 19.53
C ILE A 455 -8.26 -25.23 20.84
N SER A 456 -9.08 -24.91 21.85
CA SER A 456 -9.09 -25.65 23.11
C SER A 456 -9.82 -27.00 23.02
N GLY A 457 -10.82 -27.10 22.15
CA GLY A 457 -11.74 -28.24 22.13
C GLY A 457 -12.76 -28.13 21.00
N ILE A 458 -13.48 -29.23 20.79
CA ILE A 458 -14.63 -29.31 19.90
C ILE A 458 -15.81 -29.85 20.70
N ALA A 459 -17.01 -29.30 20.46
CA ALA A 459 -18.24 -29.80 21.06
C ALA A 459 -18.59 -31.20 20.53
N ASP A 460 -19.43 -31.92 21.27
CA ASP A 460 -19.76 -33.32 20.95
C ASP A 460 -20.80 -33.43 19.85
N GLU A 461 -21.59 -32.39 19.65
CA GLU A 461 -22.68 -32.35 18.69
C GLU A 461 -22.33 -31.38 17.56
N ALA A 462 -22.46 -31.85 16.32
CA ALA A 462 -22.40 -31.03 15.12
C ALA A 462 -23.77 -31.01 14.44
N GLU A 463 -24.34 -29.83 14.22
CA GLU A 463 -25.63 -29.66 13.55
C GLU A 463 -25.48 -29.77 12.02
N ILE A 464 -26.33 -30.58 11.39
CA ILE A 464 -26.48 -30.66 9.94
C ILE A 464 -27.71 -29.85 9.54
N LEU A 465 -27.49 -28.76 8.80
CA LEU A 465 -28.57 -27.95 8.24
C LEU A 465 -28.96 -28.45 6.86
N SER A 466 -30.26 -28.49 6.57
CA SER A 466 -30.75 -28.80 5.22
C SER A 466 -30.37 -27.68 4.27
N SER A 467 -29.58 -27.99 3.25
CA SER A 467 -29.23 -27.07 2.17
C SER A 467 -29.23 -27.83 0.82
N LEU A 468 -28.97 -27.13 -0.28
CA LEU A 468 -28.88 -27.73 -1.62
C LEU A 468 -27.58 -28.52 -1.86
N GLN A 469 -26.76 -28.72 -0.82
CA GLN A 469 -25.45 -29.38 -0.87
C GLN A 469 -25.51 -30.84 -0.45
#